data_AF-A9WUI9-F1
#
_entry.id   AF-A9WUI9-F1
#
_cell.length_a   1.000
_cell.length_b   1.000
_cell.length_c   1.000
_cell.angle_alpha   90.00
_cell.angle_beta   90.00
_cell.angle_gamma   90.00
#
_symmetry.space_group_name_H-M   'P 1'
#
loop_
_entity.id
_entity.type
_entity.pdbx_description
1 polymer ?
#
loop_
_entity_poly.entity_id
_entity_poly.type
_entity_poly.pdbx_seq_one_letter_code
_entity_poly.pdbx_strand_id
1 'polypeptide(L)'
;MSELISTALVSLDTAIGSTPEQVIRSLAERIFAAGRASDGEGLFADAWTREQKTSTGVPGGIAIPHCRSVAVLAPTLAMARLT
;
A
#
# COMPACT_ATOMS: atom_id res chain seq x y z
N MET A 1 15.52 6.54 14.81
CA MET A 1 14.17 5.97 14.58
C MET A 1 13.83 6.26 13.13
N SER A 2 13.50 5.25 12.32
CA SER A 2 13.13 5.48 10.91
C SER A 2 11.71 6.03 10.85
N GLU A 3 11.50 7.09 10.07
CA GLU A 3 10.19 7.69 9.86
C GLU A 3 9.33 6.75 9.00
N LEU A 4 8.20 6.26 9.54
CA LEU A 4 7.36 5.25 8.86
C LEU A 4 6.48 5.84 7.74
N ILE A 5 6.10 7.11 7.85
CA ILE A 5 5.15 7.76 6.93
C ILE A 5 5.58 9.20 6.67
N SER A 6 5.26 9.73 5.50
CA SER A 6 5.41 11.13 5.15
C SER A 6 4.17 11.61 4.40
N THR A 7 4.03 12.91 4.19
CA THR A 7 2.90 13.48 3.45
C THR A 7 2.79 12.93 2.03
N ALA A 8 3.91 12.57 1.39
CA ALA A 8 3.93 11.97 0.06
C ALA A 8 3.27 10.57 0.01
N LEU A 9 3.12 9.91 1.16
CA LEU A 9 2.54 8.57 1.30
C LEU A 9 1.05 8.60 1.71
N VAL A 10 0.45 9.79 1.77
CA VAL A 10 -0.96 9.99 2.15
C VAL A 10 -1.76 10.42 0.92
N SER A 11 -2.88 9.72 0.66
CA SER A 11 -3.84 10.05 -0.40
C SER A 11 -5.20 10.36 0.21
N LEU A 12 -5.60 11.63 0.20
CA LEU A 12 -6.92 12.06 0.64
C LEU A 12 -7.72 12.49 -0.59
N ASP A 13 -8.94 11.98 -0.71
CA ASP A 13 -9.92 12.39 -1.72
C ASP A 13 -9.36 12.33 -3.16
N THR A 14 -8.49 11.34 -3.40
CA THR A 14 -7.83 11.10 -4.68
C THR A 14 -8.35 9.79 -5.26
N ALA A 15 -8.65 9.77 -6.55
CA ALA A 15 -9.03 8.54 -7.25
C ALA A 15 -7.82 7.60 -7.35
N ILE A 16 -7.76 6.60 -6.47
CA ILE A 16 -6.68 5.59 -6.42
C ILE A 16 -7.18 4.16 -6.72
N GLY A 17 -8.42 4.04 -7.21
CA GLY A 17 -9.05 2.76 -7.50
C GLY A 17 -10.38 2.55 -6.78
N SER A 18 -11.23 1.71 -7.36
CA SER A 18 -12.52 1.30 -6.80
C SER A 18 -12.57 -0.18 -6.42
N THR A 19 -11.48 -0.91 -6.68
CA THR A 19 -11.31 -2.31 -6.26
C THR A 19 -10.10 -2.47 -5.35
N PRO A 20 -10.06 -3.50 -4.48
CA PRO A 20 -8.90 -3.77 -3.63
C PRO A 20 -7.59 -3.87 -4.43
N GLU A 21 -7.61 -4.52 -5.59
CA GLU A 21 -6.44 -4.67 -6.47
C GLU A 21 -5.89 -3.31 -6.91
N GLN A 22 -6.77 -2.44 -7.40
CA GLN A 22 -6.38 -1.11 -7.88
C GLN A 22 -5.81 -0.26 -6.73
N VAL A 23 -6.49 -0.25 -5.58
CA VAL A 23 -6.04 0.52 -4.41
C VAL A 23 -4.68 0.04 -3.92
N ILE A 24 -4.48 -1.28 -3.81
CA ILE A 24 -3.20 -1.86 -3.36
C ILE A 24 -2.09 -1.54 -4.37
N ARG A 25 -2.36 -1.63 -5.68
CA ARG A 25 -1.38 -1.25 -6.71
C ARG A 25 -0.98 0.21 -6.61
N SER A 26 -1.96 1.13 -6.53
CA SER A 26 -1.68 2.56 -6.40
C SER A 26 -0.92 2.92 -5.13
N LEU A 27 -1.16 2.23 -4.01
CA LEU A 27 -0.38 2.42 -2.79
C LEU A 27 1.06 1.90 -2.94
N ALA A 28 1.26 0.75 -3.58
CA ALA A 28 2.60 0.20 -3.83
C ALA A 28 3.44 1.10 -4.77
N GLU A 29 2.83 1.60 -5.85
CA GLU A 29 3.45 2.56 -6.76
C GLU A 29 3.88 3.84 -6.04
N ARG A 30 3.06 4.32 -5.09
CA ARG A 30 3.38 5.52 -4.30
C ARG A 30 4.55 5.29 -3.34
N ILE A 31 4.65 4.11 -2.74
CA ILE A 31 5.79 3.71 -1.92
C ILE A 31 7.07 3.66 -2.76
N PHE A 32 7.00 3.11 -3.97
CA PHE A 32 8.11 3.09 -4.92
C PHE A 32 8.51 4.51 -5.35
N ALA A 33 7.55 5.36 -5.74
CA ALA A 33 7.81 6.75 -6.13
C ALA A 33 8.42 7.58 -5.00
N ALA A 34 8.14 7.25 -3.74
CA ALA A 34 8.77 7.86 -2.56
C ALA A 34 10.18 7.33 -2.26
N GLY A 35 10.73 6.45 -3.10
CA GLY A 35 12.07 5.85 -2.93
C GLY A 35 12.16 4.84 -1.79
N ARG A 36 11.03 4.30 -1.33
CA ARG A 36 10.97 3.38 -0.17
C ARG A 36 10.84 1.91 -0.56
N ALA A 37 10.67 1.65 -1.85
CA ALA A 37 10.77 0.33 -2.44
C ALA A 37 11.66 0.38 -3.69
N SER A 38 12.31 -0.73 -4.03
CA SER A 38 13.10 -0.88 -5.25
C SER A 38 12.28 -1.29 -6.47
N ASP A 39 11.07 -1.81 -6.25
CA ASP A 39 10.17 -2.28 -7.30
C ASP A 39 8.70 -2.13 -6.83
N GLY A 40 7.92 -1.30 -7.52
CA GLY A 40 6.51 -1.07 -7.21
C GLY A 40 5.60 -2.22 -7.60
N GLU A 41 5.84 -2.87 -8.74
CA GLU A 41 5.01 -3.98 -9.22
C GLU A 41 5.29 -5.25 -8.39
N GLY A 42 6.56 -5.51 -8.06
CA GLY A 42 6.92 -6.58 -7.14
C GLY A 42 6.30 -6.41 -5.75
N LEU A 43 6.32 -5.18 -5.21
CA LEU A 43 5.65 -4.88 -3.94
C LEU A 43 4.13 -5.07 -4.01
N PHE A 44 3.50 -4.64 -5.11
CA PHE A 44 2.08 -4.89 -5.36
C PHE A 44 1.79 -6.39 -5.40
N ALA A 45 2.56 -7.18 -6.16
CA ALA A 45 2.33 -8.61 -6.32
C ALA A 45 2.41 -9.36 -4.97
N ASP A 46 3.37 -9.01 -4.11
CA ASP A 46 3.50 -9.57 -2.76
C ASP A 46 2.32 -9.19 -1.86
N ALA A 47 1.90 -7.92 -1.88
CA ALA A 47 0.74 -7.43 -1.13
C ALA A 47 -0.56 -8.08 -1.61
N TRP A 48 -0.74 -8.20 -2.93
CA TRP A 48 -1.92 -8.80 -3.54
C TRP A 48 -2.01 -10.30 -3.28
N THR A 49 -0.88 -11.01 -3.34
CA THR A 49 -0.79 -12.42 -2.95
C THR A 49 -1.20 -12.61 -1.48
N ARG A 50 -0.82 -11.68 -0.59
CA ARG A 50 -1.20 -11.74 0.82
C ARG A 50 -2.68 -11.43 1.04
N GLU A 51 -3.25 -10.46 0.34
CA GLU A 51 -4.67 -10.11 0.41
C GLU A 51 -5.57 -11.26 -0.05
N GLN A 52 -5.22 -11.92 -1.16
CA GLN A 52 -6.00 -13.03 -1.73
C GLN A 52 -6.07 -14.27 -0.82
N LYS A 53 -5.09 -14.47 0.07
CA LYS A 53 -5.12 -15.59 1.04
C LYS A 53 -6.20 -15.40 2.10
N THR A 54 -6.31 -14.19 2.61
CA THR A 54 -7.31 -13.81 3.62
C THR A 54 -7.41 -12.31 3.57
N SER A 55 -8.61 -11.81 3.26
CA SER A 55 -8.83 -10.38 3.13
C SER A 55 -8.43 -9.65 4.41
N THR A 56 -7.82 -8.49 4.25
CA THR A 56 -7.42 -7.61 5.35
C THR A 56 -8.48 -6.56 5.68
N GLY A 57 -9.66 -6.63 5.05
CA GLY A 57 -10.83 -5.84 5.42
C GLY A 57 -11.29 -6.18 6.84
N VAL A 58 -11.54 -5.14 7.64
CA VAL A 58 -12.06 -5.26 9.01
C VAL A 58 -13.36 -4.45 9.17
N PRO A 59 -14.21 -4.76 10.16
CA PRO A 59 -15.40 -3.97 10.43
C PRO A 59 -15.08 -2.48 10.59
N GLY A 60 -15.95 -1.62 10.07
CA GLY A 60 -15.76 -0.16 10.09
C GLY A 60 -15.21 0.43 8.78
N GLY A 61 -15.20 -0.33 7.68
CA GLY A 61 -14.83 0.20 6.35
C GLY A 61 -13.32 0.45 6.20
N ILE A 62 -12.50 -0.29 6.95
CA ILE A 62 -11.05 -0.18 6.95
C ILE A 62 -10.45 -1.46 6.35
N ALA A 63 -9.35 -1.32 5.63
CA ALA A 63 -8.49 -2.43 5.23
C ALA A 63 -7.04 -2.13 5.62
N ILE A 64 -6.28 -3.16 5.96
CA ILE A 64 -4.86 -3.07 6.34
C ILE A 64 -3.98 -3.97 5.45
N PRO A 65 -3.94 -3.72 4.13
CA PRO A 65 -3.12 -4.53 3.23
C PRO A 65 -1.63 -4.39 3.62
N HIS A 66 -0.98 -5.53 3.80
CA HIS A 66 0.42 -5.61 4.23
C HIS A 66 1.08 -6.83 3.61
N CYS A 67 2.40 -6.79 3.46
CA CYS A 67 3.20 -7.96 3.10
C CYS A 67 4.61 -7.83 3.68
N ARG A 68 5.35 -8.95 3.68
CA ARG A 68 6.80 -8.91 3.66
C ARG A 68 7.21 -9.02 2.20
N SER A 69 8.08 -8.12 1.74
CA SER A 69 8.57 -8.10 0.37
C SER A 69 10.05 -7.76 0.36
N VAL A 70 10.81 -8.40 -0.53
CA VAL A 70 12.22 -8.08 -0.78
C VAL A 70 12.38 -6.72 -1.45
N ALA A 71 11.31 -6.17 -2.02
CA ALA A 71 11.31 -4.85 -2.63
C ALA A 71 11.36 -3.70 -1.60
N VAL A 72 11.04 -3.95 -0.32
CA VAL A 72 11.00 -2.91 0.72
C VAL A 72 12.42 -2.48 1.13
N LEU A 73 12.75 -1.20 0.91
CA LEU A 73 14.04 -0.61 1.29
C LEU A 73 14.02 -0.01 2.69
N ALA A 74 12.85 0.46 3.14
CA ALA A 74 12.63 0.99 4.47
C ALA A 74 11.22 0.63 4.98
N PRO A 75 11.04 0.35 6.29
CA PRO A 75 9.70 0.19 6.87
C PRO A 75 8.80 1.37 6.51
N THR A 76 7.62 1.10 5.98
CA THR A 76 6.76 2.11 5.35
C THR A 76 5.28 1.87 5.62
N LEU A 77 4.55 2.95 5.86
CA LEU A 77 3.09 3.00 5.87
C LEU A 77 2.62 3.99 4.78
N ALA A 78 1.74 3.54 3.90
CA ALA A 78 0.98 4.39 2.98
C ALA A 78 -0.49 4.35 3.38
N MET A 79 -1.17 5.50 3.31
CA MET A 79 -2.55 5.66 3.76
C MET A 79 -3.39 6.27 2.66
N ALA A 80 -4.62 5.77 2.52
CA ALA A 80 -5.62 6.38 1.68
C ALA A 80 -6.97 6.48 2.39
N ARG A 81 -7.68 7.57 2.10
CA ARG A 81 -9.12 7.66 2.32
C ARG A 81 -9.82 7.55 0.96
N LEU A 82 -10.63 6.50 0.81
CA LEU A 82 -11.45 6.29 -0.38
C LEU A 82 -12.70 7.17 -0.33
N THR A 83 -13.21 7.54 -1.51
CA THR A 83 -14.42 8.34 -1.72
C THR A 83 -15.58 7.49 -2.22
#